data_AF-A0A2G2ZPW6-F1
#
_entry.id   AF-A0A2G2ZPW6-F1
#
_cell.length_a   1.000
_cell.length_b   1.000
_cell.length_c   1.000
_cell.angle_alpha   90.00
_cell.angle_beta   90.00
_cell.angle_gamma   90.00
#
_symmetry.space_group_name_H-M   'P 1'
#
loop_
_entity.id
_entity.type
_entity.pdbx_description
1 polymer ?
#
loop_
_entity_poly.entity_id
_entity_poly.type
_entity_poly.pdbx_seq_one_letter_code
_entity_poly.pdbx_strand_id
1 'polypeptide(L)'
;MKLFLYVGSTGNNILHMRLEKVKAEIDEYSKNPQAVHSAGYGNSLAATEATVNRLNNTILEEFVAENYTTLRIILAASGVEHDELLQLFIRLT
;
A
#
# COMPACT_ATOMS: atom_id res chain seq x y z
N MET A 1 -0.45 -14.32 11.42
CA MET A 1 -0.08 -13.43 10.29
C MET A 1 1.33 -13.75 9.72
N LYS A 2 1.44 -14.71 8.78
CA LYS A 2 2.74 -15.29 8.34
C LYS A 2 3.20 -14.87 6.93
N LEU A 3 2.55 -13.88 6.31
CA LEU A 3 2.84 -13.48 4.92
C LEU A 3 4.02 -12.48 4.81
N PHE A 4 4.46 -11.86 5.90
CA PHE A 4 5.43 -10.76 5.86
C PHE A 4 6.91 -11.17 5.93
N LEU A 5 7.22 -12.47 6.05
CA LEU A 5 8.61 -12.93 6.24
C LEU A 5 9.39 -13.22 4.94
N TYR A 6 8.81 -13.02 3.76
CA TYR A 6 9.54 -13.13 2.47
C TYR A 6 9.96 -11.77 1.93
N VAL A 7 10.67 -10.98 2.74
CA VAL A 7 11.28 -9.71 2.30
C VAL A 7 12.75 -9.65 2.77
N GLY A 8 13.45 -10.78 2.72
CA GLY A 8 14.90 -10.85 2.94
C GLY A 8 15.62 -10.94 1.61
N SER A 9 16.35 -9.88 1.21
CA SER A 9 17.13 -9.75 -0.03
C SER A 9 16.35 -9.44 -1.32
N THR A 10 15.31 -10.21 -1.69
CA THR A 10 14.48 -9.96 -2.90
C THR A 10 13.44 -8.84 -2.72
N GLY A 11 13.36 -8.25 -1.53
CA GLY A 11 12.45 -7.14 -1.27
C GLY A 11 12.95 -5.81 -1.79
N ASN A 12 14.26 -5.56 -1.66
CA ASN A 12 14.83 -4.22 -1.84
C ASN A 12 14.87 -3.82 -3.33
N ASN A 13 15.16 -4.76 -4.22
CA ASN A 13 15.10 -4.57 -5.68
C ASN A 13 13.65 -4.39 -6.18
N ILE A 14 12.66 -5.06 -5.57
CA ILE A 14 11.24 -4.87 -5.92
C ILE A 14 10.74 -3.51 -5.44
N LEU A 15 11.11 -3.08 -4.23
CA LEU A 15 10.70 -1.78 -3.69
C LEU A 15 11.31 -0.62 -4.49
N HIS A 16 12.59 -0.70 -4.84
CA HIS A 16 13.22 0.30 -5.71
C HIS A 16 12.53 0.40 -7.07
N MET A 17 12.26 -0.74 -7.73
CA MET A 17 11.52 -0.78 -8.99
C MET A 17 10.11 -0.19 -8.88
N ARG A 18 9.41 -0.43 -7.77
CA ARG A 18 8.06 0.12 -7.51
C ARG A 18 8.10 1.63 -7.31
N LEU A 19 9.09 2.15 -6.58
CA LEU A 19 9.26 3.59 -6.39
C LEU A 19 9.50 4.32 -7.71
N GLU A 20 10.36 3.76 -8.58
CA GLU A 20 10.60 4.34 -9.91
C GLU A 20 9.34 4.32 -10.79
N LYS A 21 8.53 3.27 -10.70
CA LYS A 21 7.22 3.21 -11.40
C LYS A 21 6.25 4.27 -10.87
N VAL A 22 6.17 4.46 -9.56
CA VAL A 22 5.31 5.47 -8.92
C VAL A 22 5.72 6.88 -9.33
N LYS A 23 7.03 7.17 -9.44
CA LYS A 23 7.52 8.47 -9.95
C LYS A 23 7.03 8.73 -11.38
N ALA A 24 7.18 7.74 -12.28
CA ALA A 24 6.71 7.85 -13.65
C ALA A 24 5.18 8.06 -13.74
N GLU A 25 4.40 7.39 -12.87
CA GLU A 25 2.95 7.57 -12.80
C GLU A 25 2.56 8.96 -12.27
N ILE A 26 3.27 9.52 -11.28
CA ILE A 26 3.03 10.89 -10.80
C ILE A 26 3.24 11.93 -11.90
N ASP A 27 4.30 11.79 -12.69
CA ASP A 27 4.57 12.67 -13.84
C ASP A 27 3.44 12.61 -14.89
N GLU A 28 2.85 11.43 -15.09
CA GLU A 28 1.68 11.26 -15.96
C GLU A 28 0.41 11.86 -15.34
N TYR A 29 0.14 11.60 -14.06
CA TYR A 29 -1.03 12.13 -13.34
C TYR A 29 -1.01 13.65 -13.20
N SER A 30 0.16 14.28 -13.13
CA SER A 30 0.31 15.74 -13.12
C SER A 30 -0.30 16.44 -14.34
N LYS A 31 -0.49 15.68 -15.45
CA LYS A 31 -1.08 16.15 -16.70
C LYS A 31 -2.61 15.99 -16.73
N ASN A 32 -3.21 15.36 -15.72
CA ASN A 32 -4.65 15.15 -15.62
C ASN A 32 -5.32 16.35 -14.88
N PRO A 33 -6.21 17.11 -15.53
CA PRO A 33 -6.82 18.32 -14.96
C PRO A 33 -7.84 18.09 -13.83
N GLN A 34 -8.12 16.85 -13.42
CA GLN A 34 -9.11 16.53 -12.36
C GLN A 34 -8.54 16.59 -10.92
N ALA A 35 -7.61 17.48 -10.63
CA ALA A 35 -6.95 17.60 -9.32
C ALA A 35 -7.80 18.34 -8.24
N VAL A 36 -9.11 18.15 -8.22
CA VAL A 36 -10.01 18.93 -7.34
C VAL A 36 -9.83 18.57 -5.85
N HIS A 37 -9.36 17.35 -5.54
CA HIS A 37 -9.13 16.91 -4.15
C HIS A 37 -7.97 17.66 -3.44
N SER A 38 -7.03 18.28 -4.15
CA SER A 38 -5.90 19.01 -3.55
C SER A 38 -6.22 20.48 -3.24
N ALA A 39 -7.33 21.01 -3.74
CA ALA A 39 -7.78 22.39 -3.50
C ALA A 39 -8.64 22.55 -2.23
N GLY A 40 -9.09 21.43 -1.64
CA GLY A 40 -9.69 21.38 -0.30
C GLY A 40 -8.68 20.89 0.74
N TYR A 41 -9.05 20.96 2.03
CA TYR A 41 -8.26 20.54 3.21
C TYR A 41 -7.87 19.04 3.26
N GLY A 42 -7.59 18.39 2.13
CA GLY A 42 -7.24 16.99 2.00
C GLY A 42 -5.81 16.77 1.52
N ASN A 43 -5.18 15.70 1.99
CA ASN A 43 -3.94 15.20 1.39
C ASN A 43 -4.25 14.69 -0.02
N SER A 44 -3.44 15.10 -1.00
CA SER A 44 -3.52 14.58 -2.37
C SER A 44 -3.32 13.06 -2.37
N LEU A 45 -4.15 12.34 -3.14
CA LEU A 45 -4.01 10.89 -3.33
C LEU A 45 -2.70 10.55 -4.06
N ALA A 46 -2.29 11.41 -4.99
CA ALA A 46 -0.98 11.33 -5.63
C ALA A 46 0.04 12.08 -4.76
N ALA A 47 1.11 11.39 -4.36
CA ALA A 47 2.22 11.99 -3.64
C ALA A 47 2.99 12.97 -4.55
N THR A 48 3.55 14.02 -3.98
CA THR A 48 4.48 14.88 -4.73
C THR A 48 5.81 14.16 -4.90
N GLU A 49 6.57 14.51 -5.94
CA GLU A 49 7.92 13.95 -6.17
C GLU A 49 8.82 14.09 -4.93
N ALA A 50 8.78 15.25 -4.26
CA ALA A 50 9.50 15.49 -3.01
C ALA A 50 9.09 14.54 -1.88
N THR A 51 7.83 14.10 -1.84
CA THR A 51 7.34 13.13 -0.85
C THR A 51 7.81 11.72 -1.22
N VAL A 52 7.75 11.34 -2.50
CA VAL A 52 8.23 10.04 -2.98
C VAL A 52 9.72 9.87 -2.77
N ASN A 53 10.52 10.90 -3.02
CA ASN A 53 11.96 10.88 -2.80
C ASN A 53 12.36 10.71 -1.32
N ARG A 54 11.43 10.93 -0.39
CA ARG A 54 11.62 10.72 1.04
C ARG A 54 11.14 9.35 1.52
N LEU A 55 10.41 8.58 0.69
CA LEU A 55 10.00 7.23 1.02
C LEU A 55 11.20 6.30 1.10
N ASN A 56 11.25 5.49 2.15
CA ASN A 56 12.23 4.43 2.33
C ASN A 56 11.59 3.24 3.05
N ASN A 57 12.32 2.13 3.13
CA ASN A 57 11.79 0.87 3.66
C ASN A 57 11.30 1.01 5.10
N THR A 58 12.05 1.70 5.97
CA THR A 58 11.69 1.89 7.38
C THR A 58 10.37 2.64 7.52
N ILE A 59 10.18 3.74 6.77
CA ILE A 59 8.92 4.51 6.81
C ILE A 59 7.73 3.65 6.33
N LEU A 60 7.93 2.83 5.30
CA LEU A 60 6.88 1.96 4.77
C LEU A 60 6.52 0.83 5.75
N GLU A 61 7.52 0.23 6.39
CA GLU A 61 7.34 -0.82 7.40
C GLU A 61 6.60 -0.28 8.63
N GLU A 62 7.00 0.89 9.13
CA GLU A 62 6.32 1.59 10.24
C GLU A 62 4.88 1.93 9.88
N PHE A 63 4.65 2.51 8.70
CA PHE A 63 3.30 2.86 8.25
C PHE A 63 2.37 1.64 8.19
N VAL A 64 2.87 0.51 7.66
CA VAL A 64 2.11 -0.74 7.60
C VAL A 64 1.84 -1.26 9.01
N ALA A 65 2.85 -1.31 9.89
CA ALA A 65 2.69 -1.80 11.26
C ALA A 65 1.65 -0.99 12.06
N GLU A 66 1.62 0.33 11.88
CA GLU A 66 0.69 1.21 12.59
C GLU A 66 -0.73 1.19 12.03
N ASN A 67 -0.89 1.05 10.70
CA ASN A 67 -2.18 1.26 10.04
C ASN A 67 -2.89 -0.04 9.64
N TYR A 68 -2.16 -1.12 9.37
CA TYR A 68 -2.72 -2.39 8.91
C TYR A 68 -2.96 -3.32 10.11
N THR A 69 -3.81 -2.85 11.03
CA THR A 69 -4.23 -3.60 12.21
C THR A 69 -5.46 -4.45 11.90
N THR A 70 -5.64 -5.56 12.64
CA THR A 70 -6.75 -6.51 12.43
C THR A 70 -8.12 -5.84 12.46
N LEU A 71 -8.30 -4.78 13.26
CA LEU A 71 -9.57 -4.06 13.37
C LEU A 71 -9.92 -3.21 12.13
N ARG A 72 -8.95 -2.97 11.23
CA ARG A 72 -9.12 -2.13 10.03
C ARG A 72 -9.08 -2.95 8.73
N ILE A 73 -8.87 -4.26 8.82
CA ILE A 73 -8.77 -5.16 7.65
C ILE A 73 -10.07 -5.96 7.53
N ILE A 74 -10.69 -5.91 6.35
CA ILE A 74 -11.87 -6.69 6.01
C ILE A 74 -11.51 -7.65 4.88
N LEU A 75 -11.76 -8.93 5.07
CA LEU A 75 -11.62 -9.95 4.03
C LEU A 75 -12.97 -10.16 3.34
N ALA A 76 -13.04 -9.84 2.05
CA ALA A 76 -14.23 -10.08 1.22
C ALA A 76 -13.89 -11.14 0.16
N ALA A 77 -14.76 -12.13 0.02
CA ALA A 77 -14.66 -13.17 -1.00
C ALA A 77 -16.03 -13.44 -1.62
N SER A 78 -16.04 -13.92 -2.86
CA SER A 78 -17.25 -14.30 -3.60
C SER A 78 -17.07 -15.69 -4.19
N GLY A 79 -18.09 -16.52 -4.14
CA GLY A 79 -18.05 -17.90 -4.65
C GLY A 79 -17.21 -18.86 -3.81
N VAL A 80 -16.96 -18.54 -2.54
CA VAL A 80 -16.27 -19.37 -1.55
C VAL A 80 -17.18 -19.57 -0.36
N GLU A 81 -17.21 -20.79 0.19
CA GLU A 81 -18.01 -21.10 1.37
C GLU A 81 -17.52 -20.32 2.59
N HIS A 82 -18.47 -19.89 3.42
CA HIS A 82 -18.18 -19.04 4.57
C HIS A 82 -17.19 -19.70 5.54
N ASP A 83 -17.36 -21.00 5.80
CA ASP A 83 -16.51 -21.75 6.74
C ASP A 83 -15.07 -21.93 6.22
N GLU A 84 -14.89 -22.04 4.90
CA GLU A 84 -13.56 -22.08 4.27
C GLU A 84 -12.86 -20.71 4.40
N LEU A 85 -13.61 -19.62 4.22
CA LEU A 85 -13.11 -18.26 4.40
C LEU A 85 -12.72 -17.99 5.87
N LEU A 86 -13.54 -18.45 6.82
CA LEU A 86 -13.27 -18.32 8.26
C LEU A 86 -12.03 -19.12 8.68
N GLN A 87 -11.88 -20.36 8.20
CA GLN A 87 -10.69 -21.17 8.50
C GLN A 87 -9.41 -20.51 8.01
N LEU A 88 -9.45 -19.88 6.82
CA LEU A 88 -8.33 -19.11 6.32
C LEU A 88 -8.05 -17.89 7.20
N PHE A 89 -9.08 -17.13 7.58
CA PHE A 89 -8.95 -15.92 8.38
C PHE A 89 -8.39 -16.20 9.78
N ILE A 90 -8.96 -17.17 10.50
CA ILE A 90 -8.53 -17.56 11.85
C ILE A 90 -7.07 -18.05 11.85
N ARG A 91 -6.63 -18.73 10.78
CA ARG A 91 -5.25 -19.18 10.62
C ARG A 91 -4.26 -18.05 10.30
N LEU A 92 -4.76 -16.91 9.85
CA LEU A 92 -3.96 -15.75 9.48
C LEU A 92 -3.89 -14.67 10.55
N THR A 93 -4.80 -14.62 11.52
CA THR A 93 -4.66 -13.85 12.75
C THR A 93 -3.72 -14.56 13.71
#